data_AF-A0A0M3J9K2-F1
#
_entry.id   AF-A0A0M3J9K2-F1
#
_cell.length_a   1.000
_cell.length_b   1.000
_cell.length_c   1.000
_cell.angle_alpha   90.00
_cell.angle_beta   90.00
_cell.angle_gamma   90.00
#
_symmetry.space_group_name_H-M   'P 1'
#
loop_
_entity.id
_entity.type
_entity.pdbx_description
1 polymer ?
#
loop_
_entity_poly.entity_id
_entity_poly.type
_entity_poly.pdbx_seq_one_letter_code
_entity_poly.pdbx_strand_id
1 'polypeptide(L)'
;MTAGATVIVPFQMVFQPDPFFVISVSRENIVDDAMVALLSSKSIDLKKPLKVMFRGEEGDDAGGVKKEFFMLLFQELLQPTYGMFAEDEQSHLIWFSGIETDQLSFKLIGILCALAIYNNVLVDFPFPCALYKKILQQPLTLEDLSELSPAEGRVHHGLGERFVKGLNELAK
;
A
#
# COMPACT_ATOMS: atom_id res chain seq x y z
N MET A 1 -53.57 30.80 -25.82
CA MET A 1 -52.30 30.71 -26.58
C MET A 1 -51.17 30.78 -25.57
N THR A 2 -50.63 29.64 -25.13
CA THR A 2 -49.49 29.57 -24.21
C THR A 2 -48.44 28.69 -24.88
N ALA A 3 -47.37 29.32 -25.36
CA ALA A 3 -46.24 28.60 -25.95
C ALA A 3 -45.43 27.93 -24.82
N GLY A 4 -45.31 26.61 -24.87
CA GLY A 4 -44.41 25.86 -24.00
C GLY A 4 -42.96 26.16 -24.38
N ALA A 5 -42.18 26.61 -23.42
CA ALA A 5 -40.74 26.79 -23.59
C ALA A 5 -40.06 25.42 -23.67
N THR A 6 -39.55 25.08 -24.84
CA THR A 6 -38.67 23.92 -25.04
C THR A 6 -37.33 24.23 -24.37
N VAL A 7 -37.02 23.55 -23.28
CA VAL A 7 -35.69 23.54 -22.69
C VAL A 7 -34.79 22.70 -23.61
N ILE A 8 -33.98 23.37 -24.42
CA ILE A 8 -32.93 22.71 -25.19
C ILE A 8 -31.79 22.40 -24.20
N VAL A 9 -31.74 21.17 -23.73
CA VAL A 9 -30.57 20.64 -23.00
C VAL A 9 -29.46 20.47 -24.05
N PRO A 10 -28.31 21.15 -23.94
CA PRO A 10 -27.28 21.07 -24.95
C PRO A 10 -26.76 19.63 -25.09
N PHE A 11 -26.57 19.26 -26.35
CA PHE A 11 -26.04 18.02 -26.87
C PHE A 11 -24.78 17.58 -26.10
N GLN A 12 -24.93 16.48 -25.34
CA GLN A 12 -23.89 15.69 -24.67
C GLN A 12 -22.80 16.50 -23.93
N MET A 13 -23.02 16.73 -22.64
CA MET A 13 -21.91 16.78 -21.69
C MET A 13 -21.25 15.38 -21.70
N VAL A 14 -20.33 15.16 -22.63
CA VAL A 14 -19.54 13.93 -22.67
C VAL A 14 -18.70 13.95 -21.41
N PHE A 15 -19.09 13.17 -20.41
CA PHE A 15 -18.28 12.91 -19.23
C PHE A 15 -17.09 12.08 -19.71
N GLN A 16 -16.06 12.75 -20.24
CA GLN A 16 -14.78 12.10 -20.55
C GLN A 16 -14.24 11.61 -19.20
N PRO A 17 -14.07 10.29 -19.01
CA PRO A 17 -13.48 9.79 -17.77
C PRO A 17 -12.09 10.41 -17.62
N ASP A 18 -11.74 10.85 -16.41
CA ASP A 18 -10.38 11.31 -16.14
C ASP A 18 -9.39 10.19 -16.54
N PRO A 19 -8.39 10.49 -17.39
CA PRO A 19 -7.41 9.51 -17.83
C PRO A 19 -6.51 9.01 -16.69
N PHE A 20 -6.46 9.72 -15.57
CA PHE A 20 -5.68 9.38 -14.40
C PHE A 20 -6.53 8.87 -13.24
N PHE A 21 -5.89 8.15 -12.35
CA PHE A 21 -6.38 7.99 -10.99
C PHE A 21 -5.78 9.09 -10.14
N VAL A 22 -6.61 10.03 -9.68
CA VAL A 22 -6.16 11.19 -8.92
C VAL A 22 -6.31 10.92 -7.43
N ILE A 23 -5.22 11.02 -6.68
CA ILE A 23 -5.23 11.03 -5.21
C ILE A 23 -4.83 12.44 -4.75
N SER A 24 -5.71 13.08 -3.98
CA SER A 24 -5.44 14.39 -3.38
C SER A 24 -5.30 14.24 -1.85
N VAL A 25 -4.10 14.52 -1.35
CA VAL A 25 -3.73 14.33 0.07
C VAL A 25 -3.23 15.63 0.71
N SER A 26 -3.40 15.73 2.03
CA SER A 26 -2.68 16.67 2.88
C SER A 26 -1.37 16.04 3.39
N ARG A 27 -0.37 16.85 3.73
CA ARG A 27 0.88 16.33 4.31
C ARG A 27 0.68 15.80 5.72
N GLU A 28 -0.25 16.40 6.45
CA GLU A 28 -0.53 16.12 7.85
C GLU A 28 -1.33 14.83 8.05
N ASN A 29 -2.12 14.41 7.06
CA ASN A 29 -3.00 13.23 7.16
C ASN A 29 -2.83 12.31 5.94
N ILE A 30 -1.58 12.14 5.48
CA ILE A 30 -1.29 11.46 4.21
C ILE A 30 -1.85 10.03 4.14
N VAL A 31 -1.78 9.28 5.24
CA VAL A 31 -2.30 7.90 5.32
C VAL A 31 -3.82 7.91 5.22
N ASP A 32 -4.50 8.67 6.06
CA ASP A 32 -5.96 8.70 6.10
C ASP A 32 -6.56 9.20 4.78
N ASP A 33 -6.00 10.28 4.22
CA ASP A 33 -6.41 10.80 2.92
C ASP A 33 -6.22 9.76 1.79
N ALA A 34 -5.10 9.02 1.81
CA ALA A 34 -4.86 7.95 0.83
C ALA A 34 -5.84 6.78 1.00
N MET A 35 -6.09 6.34 2.24
CA MET A 35 -7.06 5.27 2.52
C MET A 35 -8.47 5.66 2.05
N VAL A 36 -8.91 6.89 2.33
CA VAL A 36 -10.21 7.40 1.87
C VAL A 36 -10.30 7.44 0.34
N ALA A 37 -9.23 7.86 -0.33
CA ALA A 37 -9.17 7.88 -1.80
C ALA A 37 -9.29 6.48 -2.40
N LEU A 38 -8.60 5.49 -1.82
CA LEU A 38 -8.70 4.09 -2.24
C LEU A 38 -10.09 3.51 -2.00
N LEU A 39 -10.69 3.75 -0.83
CA LEU A 39 -12.03 3.27 -0.51
C LEU A 39 -13.11 3.86 -1.43
N SER A 40 -12.89 5.09 -1.90
CA SER A 40 -13.80 5.79 -2.82
C SER A 40 -13.56 5.43 -4.30
N SER A 41 -12.47 4.73 -4.61
CA SER A 41 -12.09 4.40 -5.99
C SER A 41 -12.83 3.18 -6.54
N LYS A 42 -13.02 3.13 -7.87
CA LYS A 42 -13.47 1.91 -8.53
C LYS A 42 -12.26 1.08 -8.95
N SER A 43 -12.47 -0.23 -9.11
CA SER A 43 -11.42 -1.15 -9.57
C SER A 43 -10.80 -0.78 -10.94
N ILE A 44 -11.55 -0.05 -11.78
CA ILE A 44 -11.04 0.46 -13.06
C ILE A 44 -10.10 1.65 -12.88
N ASP A 45 -10.28 2.46 -11.83
CA ASP A 45 -9.44 3.63 -11.57
C ASP A 45 -8.05 3.19 -11.12
N LEU A 46 -7.95 2.14 -10.30
CA LEU A 46 -6.65 1.59 -9.83
C LEU A 46 -5.72 1.10 -10.97
N LYS A 47 -6.25 0.95 -12.19
CA LYS A 47 -5.49 0.57 -13.39
C LYS A 47 -5.10 1.76 -14.26
N LYS A 48 -5.48 2.98 -13.89
CA LYS A 48 -5.07 4.19 -14.60
C LYS A 48 -3.70 4.65 -14.07
N PRO A 49 -2.93 5.41 -14.85
CA PRO A 49 -1.75 6.09 -14.33
C PRO A 49 -2.14 6.95 -13.11
N LEU A 50 -1.36 6.85 -12.04
CA LEU A 50 -1.57 7.61 -10.82
C LEU A 50 -1.12 9.05 -11.03
N LYS A 51 -1.94 9.98 -10.56
CA LYS A 51 -1.60 11.39 -10.38
C LYS A 51 -1.79 11.75 -8.91
N VAL A 52 -0.75 12.27 -8.28
CA VAL A 52 -0.81 12.72 -6.88
C VAL A 52 -0.85 14.24 -6.81
N MET A 53 -1.67 14.77 -5.92
CA MET A 53 -1.77 16.21 -5.64
C MET A 53 -1.71 16.47 -4.14
N PHE A 54 -0.70 17.20 -3.69
CA PHE A 54 -0.68 17.76 -2.34
C PHE A 54 -1.58 19.00 -2.31
N ARG A 55 -2.55 19.02 -1.40
CA ARG A 55 -3.55 20.10 -1.30
C ARG A 55 -2.85 21.42 -0.96
N GLY A 56 -3.11 22.45 -1.79
CA GLY A 56 -2.54 23.79 -1.58
C GLY A 56 -1.13 23.98 -2.16
N GLU A 57 -0.59 22.99 -2.87
CA GLU A 57 0.74 23.06 -3.47
C GLU A 57 0.67 23.12 -4.99
N GLU A 58 1.50 23.98 -5.60
CA GLU A 58 1.74 24.00 -7.03
C GLU A 58 2.76 22.90 -7.37
N GLY A 59 2.26 21.70 -7.65
CA GLY A 59 3.07 20.59 -8.13
C GLY A 59 2.50 20.06 -9.45
N ASP A 60 3.29 20.15 -10.53
CA ASP A 60 3.00 19.42 -11.76
C ASP A 60 3.65 18.02 -11.69
N ASP A 61 2.92 16.99 -12.14
CA ASP A 61 3.26 15.59 -11.86
C ASP A 61 4.41 15.08 -12.77
N ALA A 62 5.63 15.53 -12.48
CA ALA A 62 6.87 15.13 -13.15
C ALA A 62 7.54 13.89 -12.50
N GLY A 63 6.77 13.01 -11.85
CA GLY A 63 7.26 11.79 -11.18
C GLY A 63 7.89 12.01 -9.80
N GLY A 64 8.45 13.20 -9.53
CA GLY A 64 8.96 13.58 -8.21
C GLY A 64 7.88 13.56 -7.12
N VAL A 65 6.69 14.09 -7.42
CA VAL A 65 5.55 14.15 -6.49
C VAL A 65 5.08 12.75 -6.09
N LYS A 66 4.98 11.82 -7.05
CA LYS A 66 4.65 10.41 -6.76
C LYS A 66 5.66 9.74 -5.85
N LYS A 67 6.97 9.95 -6.10
CA LYS A 67 8.04 9.39 -5.27
C LYS A 67 7.96 9.91 -3.84
N GLU A 68 7.79 11.21 -3.69
CA GLU A 68 7.63 11.85 -2.38
C GLU A 68 6.40 11.32 -1.64
N PHE A 69 5.25 11.23 -2.33
CA PHE A 69 4.02 10.69 -1.77
C PHE A 69 4.22 9.28 -1.19
N PHE A 70 4.75 8.35 -1.97
CA PHE A 70 4.95 6.99 -1.47
C PHE A 70 5.99 6.95 -0.34
N MET A 71 7.06 7.74 -0.41
CA MET A 71 8.05 7.82 0.65
C MET A 71 7.43 8.26 1.98
N LEU A 72 6.69 9.38 1.99
CA LEU A 72 6.04 9.90 3.19
C LEU A 72 4.95 8.94 3.70
N LEU A 73 4.15 8.39 2.80
CA LEU A 73 3.06 7.46 3.14
C LEU A 73 3.60 6.22 3.85
N PHE A 74 4.65 5.60 3.31
CA PHE A 74 5.21 4.40 3.90
C PHE A 74 6.03 4.68 5.16
N GLN A 75 6.72 5.82 5.25
CA GLN A 75 7.36 6.25 6.51
C GLN A 75 6.35 6.35 7.65
N GLU A 76 5.15 6.87 7.36
CA GLU A 76 4.08 7.00 8.34
C GLU A 76 3.44 5.64 8.68
N LEU A 77 3.14 4.81 7.67
CA LEU A 77 2.57 3.46 7.87
C LEU A 77 3.46 2.50 8.67
N LEU A 78 4.77 2.70 8.64
CA LEU A 78 5.74 1.90 9.41
C LEU A 78 5.88 2.36 10.86
N GLN A 79 5.24 3.46 11.26
CA GLN A 79 5.28 3.91 12.65
C GLN A 79 4.55 2.90 13.56
N PRO A 80 5.11 2.59 14.75
CA PRO A 80 4.47 1.70 15.72
C PRO A 80 3.05 2.10 16.11
N THR A 81 2.71 3.39 16.00
CA THR A 81 1.37 3.93 16.28
C THR A 81 0.28 3.31 15.39
N TYR A 82 0.59 2.92 14.15
CA TYR A 82 -0.37 2.22 13.28
C TYR A 82 -0.54 0.74 13.65
N GLY A 83 0.42 0.19 14.40
CA GLY A 83 0.34 -1.18 14.93
C GLY A 83 0.37 -2.28 13.87
N MET A 84 0.65 -1.98 12.60
CA MET A 84 0.59 -2.95 11.50
C MET A 84 1.86 -3.78 11.35
N PHE A 85 3.00 -3.13 11.57
CA PHE A 85 4.33 -3.72 11.40
C PHE A 85 5.16 -3.54 12.67
N ALA A 86 6.09 -4.46 12.86
CA ALA A 86 7.12 -4.41 13.89
C ALA A 86 8.48 -4.63 13.24
N GLU A 87 9.48 -3.91 13.70
CA GLU A 87 10.87 -4.04 13.26
C GLU A 87 11.61 -5.02 14.17
N ASP A 88 12.40 -5.94 13.59
CA ASP A 88 13.35 -6.76 14.34
C ASP A 88 14.61 -5.96 14.67
N GLU A 89 15.03 -5.96 15.94
CA GLU A 89 16.13 -5.14 16.43
C GLU A 89 17.51 -5.51 15.84
N GLN A 90 17.69 -6.74 15.33
CA GLN A 90 18.98 -7.21 14.81
C GLN A 90 19.08 -7.07 13.29
N SER A 91 18.01 -7.38 12.56
CA SER A 91 18.00 -7.32 11.10
C SER A 91 17.54 -5.97 10.56
N HIS A 92 16.84 -5.16 11.37
CA HIS A 92 16.11 -3.95 10.95
C HIS A 92 15.05 -4.23 9.88
N LEU A 93 14.65 -5.49 9.71
CA LEU A 93 13.58 -5.88 8.81
C LEU A 93 12.23 -5.78 9.51
N ILE A 94 11.21 -5.42 8.75
CA ILE A 94 9.85 -5.28 9.23
C ILE A 94 9.04 -6.54 8.95
N TRP A 95 8.20 -6.92 9.90
CA TRP A 95 7.21 -7.98 9.74
C TRP A 95 5.86 -7.55 10.31
N PHE A 96 4.81 -8.32 10.04
CA PHE A 96 3.49 -8.09 10.63
C PHE A 96 3.58 -8.16 12.16
N SER A 97 3.06 -7.14 12.84
CA SER A 97 3.17 -7.00 14.30
C SER A 97 2.43 -8.09 15.09
N GLY A 98 1.48 -8.79 14.45
CA GLY A 98 0.57 -9.73 15.11
C GLY A 98 -0.52 -9.07 15.96
N ILE A 99 -0.55 -7.73 16.05
CA ILE A 99 -1.62 -6.98 16.71
C ILE A 99 -2.87 -7.07 15.84
N GLU A 100 -4.03 -7.30 16.45
CA GLU A 100 -5.31 -7.31 15.73
C GLU A 100 -5.49 -6.00 14.97
N THR A 101 -5.40 -6.09 13.65
CA THR A 101 -5.64 -5.01 12.70
C THR A 101 -6.69 -5.49 11.72
N ASP A 102 -7.52 -4.59 11.20
CA ASP A 102 -8.57 -4.97 10.26
C ASP A 102 -7.97 -5.45 8.93
N GLN A 103 -8.57 -6.50 8.36
CA GLN A 103 -8.14 -7.06 7.07
C GLN A 103 -8.21 -6.06 5.91
N LEU A 104 -9.09 -5.05 6.03
CA LEU A 104 -9.25 -4.03 5.01
C LEU A 104 -8.01 -3.13 4.96
N SER A 105 -7.42 -2.75 6.09
CA SER A 105 -6.17 -1.99 6.15
C SER A 105 -5.02 -2.72 5.44
N PHE A 106 -4.81 -4.01 5.70
CA PHE A 106 -3.81 -4.78 4.97
C PHE A 106 -4.08 -4.86 3.46
N LYS A 107 -5.35 -5.00 3.07
CA LYS A 107 -5.74 -4.95 1.65
C LYS A 107 -5.41 -3.59 1.02
N LEU A 108 -5.70 -2.49 1.70
CA LEU A 108 -5.42 -1.14 1.21
C LEU A 108 -3.91 -0.88 1.08
N ILE A 109 -3.10 -1.33 2.05
CA ILE A 109 -1.63 -1.29 1.93
C ILE A 109 -1.15 -2.12 0.75
N GLY A 110 -1.69 -3.33 0.56
CA GLY A 110 -1.39 -4.15 -0.61
C GLY A 110 -1.68 -3.42 -1.92
N ILE A 111 -2.79 -2.66 -1.99
CA ILE A 111 -3.13 -1.81 -3.13
C ILE A 111 -2.12 -0.66 -3.28
N LEU A 112 -1.68 -0.02 -2.20
CA LEU A 112 -0.65 1.03 -2.25
C LEU A 112 0.69 0.50 -2.77
N CYS A 113 1.13 -0.67 -2.30
CA CYS A 113 2.33 -1.33 -2.80
C CYS A 113 2.19 -1.65 -4.30
N ALA A 114 1.03 -2.19 -4.71
CA ALA A 114 0.74 -2.47 -6.11
C ALA A 114 0.73 -1.20 -6.97
N LEU A 115 0.19 -0.09 -6.46
CA LEU A 115 0.18 1.21 -7.15
C LEU A 115 1.60 1.76 -7.33
N ALA A 116 2.48 1.64 -6.32
CA ALA A 116 3.87 2.05 -6.44
C ALA A 116 4.58 1.30 -7.56
N ILE A 117 4.46 -0.03 -7.57
CA ILE A 117 5.02 -0.91 -8.62
C ILE A 117 4.43 -0.57 -9.99
N TYR A 118 3.10 -0.45 -10.09
CA TYR A 118 2.39 -0.16 -11.35
C TYR A 118 2.82 1.17 -11.97
N ASN A 119 3.16 2.15 -11.14
CA ASN A 119 3.58 3.49 -11.57
C ASN A 119 5.11 3.65 -11.63
N ASN A 120 5.87 2.55 -11.61
CA ASN A 120 7.34 2.52 -11.65
C ASN A 120 8.00 3.39 -10.57
N VAL A 121 7.39 3.47 -9.39
CA VAL A 121 7.98 4.14 -8.23
C VAL A 121 8.70 3.11 -7.38
N LEU A 122 10.02 3.24 -7.29
CA LEU A 122 10.81 2.43 -6.38
C LEU A 122 10.59 2.92 -4.95
N VAL A 123 10.05 2.04 -4.11
CA VAL A 123 9.92 2.22 -2.67
C VAL A 123 10.79 1.17 -2.00
N ASP A 124 11.59 1.61 -1.04
CA ASP A 124 12.40 0.71 -0.23
C ASP A 124 11.55 0.18 0.92
N PHE A 125 11.13 -1.08 0.80
CA PHE A 125 10.42 -1.77 1.86
C PHE A 125 11.39 -2.71 2.56
N PRO A 126 11.67 -2.54 3.86
CA PRO A 126 12.57 -3.42 4.58
C PRO A 126 11.90 -4.77 4.94
N PHE A 127 11.10 -5.35 4.05
CA PHE A 127 10.51 -6.67 4.25
C PHE A 127 11.56 -7.77 3.97
N PRO A 128 11.57 -8.88 4.72
CA PRO A 128 12.47 -10.00 4.46
C PRO A 128 12.09 -10.76 3.18
N CYS A 129 13.00 -11.60 2.67
CA CYS A 129 12.74 -12.45 1.50
C CYS A 129 11.52 -13.35 1.70
N ALA A 130 11.23 -13.73 2.95
CA ALA A 130 10.07 -14.51 3.34
C ALA A 130 8.74 -13.93 2.80
N LEU A 131 8.57 -12.60 2.82
CA LEU A 131 7.33 -11.97 2.32
C LEU A 131 7.16 -12.21 0.82
N TYR A 132 8.21 -11.93 0.06
CA TYR A 132 8.20 -12.06 -1.40
C TYR A 132 8.02 -13.52 -1.84
N LYS A 133 8.69 -14.45 -1.15
CA LYS A 133 8.47 -15.89 -1.35
C LYS A 133 7.00 -16.27 -1.12
N LYS A 134 6.37 -15.76 -0.07
CA LYS A 134 4.95 -16.02 0.21
C LYS A 134 4.03 -15.48 -0.90
N ILE A 135 4.28 -14.26 -1.39
CA ILE A 135 3.54 -13.67 -2.52
C ILE A 135 3.71 -14.52 -3.79
N LEU A 136 4.91 -15.02 -4.04
CA LEU A 136 5.25 -15.88 -5.17
C LEU A 136 4.88 -17.36 -4.98
N GLN A 137 4.24 -17.71 -3.86
CA GLN A 137 3.87 -19.08 -3.50
C GLN A 137 5.07 -20.05 -3.47
N GLN A 138 6.23 -19.55 -3.07
CA GLN A 138 7.45 -20.34 -2.87
C GLN A 138 7.52 -20.86 -1.42
N PRO A 139 8.15 -22.04 -1.21
CA PRO A 139 8.33 -22.59 0.13
C PRO A 139 9.28 -21.72 0.96
N LEU A 140 8.94 -21.55 2.24
CA LEU A 140 9.79 -20.86 3.22
C LEU A 140 10.76 -21.86 3.87
N THR A 141 11.97 -21.39 4.17
CA THR A 141 13.03 -22.18 4.80
C THR A 141 13.48 -21.57 6.14
N LEU A 142 14.36 -22.26 6.88
CA LEU A 142 14.89 -21.74 8.14
C LEU A 142 15.84 -20.55 7.92
N GLU A 143 16.44 -20.46 6.74
CA GLU A 143 17.25 -19.32 6.33
C GLU A 143 16.41 -18.04 6.26
N ASP A 144 15.15 -18.14 5.78
CA ASP A 144 14.22 -17.00 5.71
C ASP A 144 13.87 -16.48 7.12
N LEU A 145 13.73 -17.38 8.10
CA LEU A 145 13.53 -16.98 9.50
C LEU A 145 14.79 -16.35 10.09
N SER A 146 15.96 -16.90 9.76
CA SER A 146 17.24 -16.40 10.27
C SER A 146 17.60 -15.04 9.68
N GLU A 147 17.11 -14.74 8.47
CA GLU A 147 17.17 -13.41 7.86
C GLU A 147 16.26 -12.42 8.60
N LEU A 148 14.99 -12.78 8.83
CA LEU A 148 14.03 -11.92 9.52
C LEU A 148 14.41 -11.68 10.99
N SER A 149 14.57 -12.75 11.76
CA SER A 149 14.96 -12.70 13.17
C SER A 149 16.17 -13.60 13.43
N PRO A 150 17.39 -13.04 13.36
CA PRO A 150 18.61 -13.79 13.62
C PRO A 150 18.65 -14.45 15.00
N ALA A 151 17.97 -13.85 16.00
CA ALA A 151 17.84 -14.41 17.33
C ALA A 151 17.04 -15.72 17.33
N GLU A 152 15.87 -15.72 16.68
CA GLU A 152 15.02 -16.91 16.58
C GLU A 152 15.66 -17.99 15.71
N GLY A 153 16.32 -17.61 14.62
CA GLY A 153 17.05 -18.54 13.75
C GLY A 153 18.08 -19.41 14.49
N ARG A 154 18.81 -18.82 15.47
CA ARG A 154 19.79 -19.55 16.29
C ARG A 154 19.14 -20.58 17.22
N VAL A 155 17.97 -20.27 17.77
CA VAL A 155 17.24 -21.15 18.71
C VAL A 155 16.64 -22.35 17.98
N HIS A 156 16.19 -22.18 16.74
CA HIS A 156 15.39 -23.18 16.02
C HIS A 156 16.17 -24.11 15.08
N HIS A 157 17.50 -24.06 15.09
CA HIS A 157 18.38 -24.95 14.31
C HIS A 157 18.22 -26.47 14.64
N GLY A 158 17.31 -26.85 15.56
CA GLY A 158 16.98 -28.24 15.90
C GLY A 158 15.51 -28.67 15.78
N LEU A 159 14.56 -27.84 15.29
CA LEU A 159 13.10 -28.08 15.41
C LEU A 159 12.28 -27.80 14.12
N GLY A 160 12.86 -28.09 12.95
CA GLY A 160 12.44 -27.57 11.62
C GLY A 160 10.98 -27.72 11.16
N GLU A 161 10.18 -28.67 11.67
CA GLU A 161 8.84 -28.93 11.11
C GLU A 161 7.67 -28.20 11.80
N ARG A 162 7.83 -27.75 13.04
CA ARG A 162 6.73 -27.07 13.78
C ARG A 162 6.59 -25.58 13.47
N PHE A 163 7.57 -24.99 12.78
CA PHE A 163 7.73 -23.52 12.66
C PHE A 163 7.29 -22.92 11.33
N VAL A 164 7.31 -23.68 10.23
CA VAL A 164 6.63 -23.29 8.96
C VAL A 164 5.14 -23.02 9.21
N LYS A 165 4.56 -23.62 10.25
CA LYS A 165 3.21 -23.32 10.74
C LYS A 165 3.09 -21.92 11.35
N GLY A 166 4.05 -21.48 12.16
CA GLY A 166 4.04 -20.16 12.82
C GLY A 166 4.14 -19.00 11.84
N LEU A 167 5.06 -19.06 10.87
CA LEU A 167 5.15 -18.07 9.79
C LEU A 167 3.90 -18.07 8.88
N ASN A 168 3.22 -19.21 8.76
CA ASN A 168 1.95 -19.29 8.04
C ASN A 168 0.74 -18.82 8.85
N GLU A 169 0.78 -18.92 10.17
CA GLU A 169 -0.28 -18.44 11.08
C GLU A 169 -0.18 -16.92 11.33
N LEU A 170 1.03 -16.34 11.32
CA LEU A 170 1.28 -14.90 11.46
C LEU A 170 0.93 -14.06 10.21
N ALA A 171 0.63 -14.72 9.09
CA ALA A 171 0.28 -14.07 7.83
C ALA A 171 -1.07 -14.57 7.28
N LYS A 172 -2.02 -14.81 8.19
CA LYS A 172 -3.44 -15.04 7.90
C LYS A 172 -4.21 -13.72 7.88
#